data_AF-A0A3N6FKK0-F1
#
_entry.id   AF-A0A3N6FKK0-F1
#
_cell.length_a   1.000
_cell.length_b   1.000
_cell.length_c   1.000
_cell.angle_alpha   90.00
_cell.angle_beta   90.00
_cell.angle_gamma   90.00
#
_symmetry.space_group_name_H-M   'P 1'
#
loop_
_entity.id
_entity.type
_entity.pdbx_description
1 polymer ?
#
loop_
_entity_poly.entity_id
_entity_poly.type
_entity_poly.pdbx_seq_one_letter_code
_entity_poly.pdbx_strand_id
1 'polypeptide(L)'
;MLVYYAGHGVIDRAGHYHLAVRETERESVHDTAAPYEWIKAHIEKSRAERRIVILDCCYAARAFGLQSNAAALEVAGTYILAAAGETATAISPPGETYTAFTDALLTVLSKGVSGLPRYLNLDSVFSQLSKELARRSRPRPAQLWRDHLGRAPFIKNAAYQPPSDTLRSAPPAQRASTAETSKDGGEPRMSPTPATVRTGEAGPSAVPPGKKPVPVLRRKIVRYVGLPTVGLALLFGGWSAYAVSSVSYEDSPLLQKIHRERGFIRVGVKGDQPGLAKKVGKEWVGFEIDLARKIAANLGFTKKEEVVFVEVFTNNRVTTLQSGDVDFVVATWSMNGPQAEEARKDEDSPLDFVGPYYTASLGALVLGTEQEAQEMKGIDDIKDKFNGGEEVCTASGSTSEEYLKKHGVEPKKEESYKDCWDRDSVKVVITDDIILAGLNEDEDFSYLTPKVKGRVVPLRGTAEKYGIGIRAGDPIFNYLACQVIQKGWKSSVDKNLEKMATRQLGKWWTPPIVDFPECSRLEVWKYKLLHVL
;
A
#
# COMPACT_ATOMS: atom_id res chain seq x y z
N MET A 1 9.17 7.28 -5.08
CA MET A 1 8.16 6.26 -5.42
C MET A 1 8.77 5.27 -6.40
N LEU A 2 8.59 3.97 -6.18
CA LEU A 2 9.01 2.90 -7.08
C LEU A 2 7.78 2.07 -7.44
N VAL A 3 7.56 1.86 -8.73
CA VAL A 3 6.56 0.94 -9.28
C VAL A 3 7.32 -0.14 -10.03
N TYR A 4 7.13 -1.40 -9.63
CA TYR A 4 7.75 -2.54 -10.29
C TYR A 4 6.65 -3.53 -10.67
N TYR A 5 6.52 -3.83 -11.96
CA TYR A 5 5.59 -4.83 -12.48
C TYR A 5 6.38 -5.91 -13.20
N ALA A 6 6.14 -7.18 -12.83
CA ALA A 6 6.64 -8.34 -13.56
C ALA A 6 5.46 -9.25 -13.92
N GLY A 7 5.34 -9.60 -15.20
CA GLY A 7 4.21 -10.37 -15.70
C GLY A 7 4.11 -10.34 -17.22
N HIS A 8 2.88 -10.41 -17.74
CA HIS A 8 2.65 -10.31 -19.18
C HIS A 8 2.24 -8.90 -19.57
N GLY A 9 2.83 -8.41 -20.66
CA GLY A 9 2.38 -7.21 -21.33
C GLY A 9 1.56 -7.66 -22.52
N VAL A 10 0.34 -7.15 -22.62
CA VAL A 10 -0.62 -7.51 -23.65
C VAL A 10 -1.09 -6.25 -24.37
N ILE A 11 -1.50 -6.42 -25.62
CA ILE A 11 -1.92 -5.32 -26.48
C ILE A 11 -3.34 -5.66 -26.91
N ASP A 12 -4.26 -4.72 -26.74
CA ASP A 12 -5.64 -4.89 -27.18
C ASP A 12 -5.74 -4.75 -28.73
N ARG A 13 -6.94 -4.96 -29.28
CA ARG A 13 -7.17 -4.84 -30.73
C ARG A 13 -6.98 -3.41 -31.26
N ALA A 14 -7.11 -2.41 -30.38
CA ALA A 14 -6.91 -1.00 -30.70
C ALA A 14 -5.43 -0.58 -30.64
N GLY A 15 -4.53 -1.47 -30.21
CA GLY A 15 -3.10 -1.21 -30.10
C GLY A 15 -2.68 -0.60 -28.76
N HIS A 16 -3.58 -0.52 -27.78
CA HIS A 16 -3.28 0.01 -26.45
C HIS A 16 -2.54 -1.01 -25.59
N TYR A 17 -1.57 -0.53 -24.83
CA TYR A 17 -0.72 -1.33 -23.97
C TYR A 17 -1.36 -1.57 -22.59
N HIS A 18 -1.41 -2.84 -22.20
CA HIS A 18 -2.03 -3.30 -20.96
C HIS A 18 -1.07 -4.22 -20.19
N LEU A 19 -1.21 -4.22 -18.86
CA LEU A 19 -0.56 -5.15 -17.96
C LEU A 19 -1.55 -6.26 -17.61
N ALA A 20 -1.18 -7.50 -17.91
CA ALA A 20 -2.03 -8.64 -17.59
C ALA A 20 -2.14 -8.82 -16.06
N VAL A 21 -3.36 -9.08 -15.60
CA VAL A 21 -3.66 -9.54 -14.25
C VAL A 21 -4.09 -11.00 -14.30
N ARG A 22 -4.32 -11.63 -13.15
CA ARG A 22 -4.58 -13.07 -13.05
C ARG A 22 -5.74 -13.56 -13.92
N GLU A 23 -6.77 -12.74 -14.08
CA GLU A 23 -7.99 -13.05 -14.84
C GLU A 23 -7.97 -12.50 -16.27
N THR A 24 -6.81 -12.03 -16.75
CA THR A 24 -6.72 -11.48 -18.11
C THR A 24 -6.91 -12.56 -19.16
N GLU A 25 -7.94 -12.35 -19.98
CA GLU A 25 -8.27 -13.18 -21.12
C GLU A 25 -7.67 -12.60 -22.40
N ARG A 26 -6.95 -13.43 -23.16
CA ARG A 26 -6.23 -12.98 -24.36
C ARG A 26 -7.17 -12.50 -25.48
N GLU A 27 -8.42 -12.96 -25.47
CA GLU A 27 -9.42 -12.59 -26.47
C GLU A 27 -10.21 -11.32 -26.10
N SER A 28 -10.18 -10.92 -24.82
CA SER A 28 -10.89 -9.77 -24.21
C SER A 28 -9.92 -8.93 -23.35
N VAL A 29 -8.75 -8.60 -23.91
CA VAL A 29 -7.70 -7.85 -23.20
C VAL A 29 -8.19 -6.50 -22.69
N HIS A 30 -9.02 -5.80 -23.47
CA HIS A 30 -9.53 -4.48 -23.11
C HIS A 30 -10.37 -4.49 -21.83
N ASP A 31 -11.13 -5.57 -21.61
CA ASP A 31 -12.08 -5.66 -20.50
C ASP A 31 -11.47 -6.35 -19.26
N THR A 32 -10.40 -7.13 -19.45
CA THR A 32 -9.87 -8.05 -18.43
C THR A 32 -8.40 -7.80 -18.05
N ALA A 33 -7.68 -6.92 -18.75
CA ALA A 33 -6.33 -6.50 -18.42
C ALA A 33 -6.32 -5.07 -17.86
N ALA A 34 -5.30 -4.72 -17.07
CA ALA A 34 -5.17 -3.37 -16.54
C ALA A 34 -4.55 -2.44 -17.61
N PRO A 35 -5.24 -1.38 -18.05
CA PRO A 35 -4.64 -0.41 -18.97
C PRO A 35 -3.44 0.28 -18.32
N TYR A 36 -2.29 0.31 -19.00
CA TYR A 36 -1.10 0.96 -18.46
C TYR A 36 -1.34 2.45 -18.20
N GLU A 37 -2.19 3.08 -19.01
CA GLU A 37 -2.55 4.50 -18.88
C GLU A 37 -3.16 4.82 -17.50
N TRP A 38 -3.90 3.89 -16.90
CA TRP A 38 -4.45 4.09 -15.57
C TRP A 38 -3.34 4.16 -14.52
N ILE A 39 -2.32 3.32 -14.66
CA ILE A 39 -1.16 3.30 -13.75
C ILE A 39 -0.32 4.56 -13.97
N LYS A 40 -0.08 4.93 -15.23
CA LYS A 40 0.63 6.17 -15.62
C LYS A 40 -0.04 7.40 -15.01
N ALA A 41 -1.36 7.54 -15.12
CA ALA A 41 -2.10 8.67 -14.58
C ALA A 41 -1.98 8.79 -13.04
N HIS A 42 -1.85 7.68 -12.31
CA HIS A 42 -1.62 7.70 -10.87
C HIS A 42 -0.16 8.05 -10.53
N ILE A 43 0.80 7.56 -11.32
CA ILE A 43 2.21 7.91 -11.18
C ILE A 43 2.41 9.41 -11.38
N GLU A 44 1.75 10.01 -12.36
CA GLU A 44 1.84 11.45 -12.67
C GLU A 44 1.29 12.34 -11.56
N LYS A 45 0.22 11.91 -10.88
CA LYS A 45 -0.40 12.64 -9.75
C LYS A 45 0.38 12.51 -8.44
N SER A 46 1.35 11.60 -8.37
CA SER A 46 2.17 11.40 -7.18
C SER A 46 2.97 12.66 -6.83
N ARG A 47 2.98 13.05 -5.55
CA ARG A 47 3.84 14.13 -5.04
C ARG A 47 5.31 13.73 -4.92
N ALA A 48 5.66 12.48 -5.23
CA ALA A 48 7.04 12.03 -5.16
C ALA A 48 7.93 12.80 -6.14
N GLU A 49 9.03 13.35 -5.63
CA GLU A 49 10.03 14.08 -6.44
C GLU A 49 10.73 13.17 -7.46
N ARG A 50 10.92 11.90 -7.11
CA ARG A 50 11.48 10.86 -7.99
C ARG A 50 10.54 9.67 -8.07
N ARG A 51 10.14 9.33 -9.28
CA ARG A 51 9.22 8.24 -9.62
C ARG A 51 9.97 7.28 -10.53
N ILE A 52 10.11 6.05 -10.12
CA ILE A 52 10.84 5.03 -10.87
C ILE A 52 9.83 3.95 -11.24
N VAL A 53 9.73 3.64 -12.52
CA VAL A 53 8.79 2.64 -13.06
C VAL A 53 9.63 1.57 -13.74
N ILE A 54 9.49 0.33 -13.31
CA ILE A 54 10.20 -0.80 -13.89
C ILE A 54 9.16 -1.81 -14.39
N LEU A 55 9.20 -2.09 -15.69
CA LEU A 55 8.24 -2.95 -16.38
C LEU A 55 8.96 -4.17 -16.94
N ASP A 56 8.81 -5.31 -16.27
CA ASP A 56 9.35 -6.59 -16.66
C ASP A 56 8.30 -7.47 -17.33
N CYS A 57 8.04 -7.14 -18.59
CA CYS A 57 7.01 -7.80 -19.39
C CYS A 57 7.22 -7.53 -20.88
N CYS A 58 6.51 -8.28 -21.72
CA CYS A 58 6.55 -8.10 -23.18
C CYS A 58 6.09 -6.68 -23.58
N TYR A 59 6.70 -6.14 -24.63
CA TYR A 59 6.34 -4.84 -25.23
C TYR A 59 6.46 -3.63 -24.28
N ALA A 60 7.18 -3.78 -23.16
CA ALA A 60 7.23 -2.81 -22.07
C ALA A 60 7.67 -1.39 -22.50
N ALA A 61 8.50 -1.24 -23.54
CA ALA A 61 8.86 0.09 -24.03
C ALA A 61 7.70 0.86 -24.67
N ARG A 62 6.53 0.24 -24.93
CA ARG A 62 5.32 0.97 -25.34
C ARG A 62 4.77 1.88 -24.24
N ALA A 63 5.18 1.66 -22.99
CA ALA A 63 4.95 2.57 -21.88
C ALA A 63 5.58 3.96 -22.07
N PHE A 64 6.45 4.14 -23.06
CA PHE A 64 7.08 5.42 -23.39
C PHE A 64 6.15 6.38 -24.16
N GLY A 65 5.00 5.89 -24.64
CA GLY A 65 3.99 6.67 -25.38
C GLY A 65 4.26 6.76 -26.88
N LEU A 66 3.19 6.88 -27.69
CA LEU A 66 3.28 7.23 -29.11
C LEU A 66 3.83 8.66 -29.23
N GLN A 67 4.85 8.87 -30.06
CA GLN A 67 5.42 10.19 -30.32
C GLN A 67 4.36 11.17 -30.87
N SER A 68 3.71 11.91 -29.97
CA SER A 68 2.95 13.11 -30.29
C SER A 68 3.59 14.28 -29.54
N ASN A 69 3.50 15.48 -30.10
CA ASN A 69 4.15 16.68 -29.56
C ASN A 69 3.72 17.07 -28.13
N ALA A 70 2.70 16.42 -27.56
CA ALA A 70 2.30 16.52 -26.15
C ALA A 70 3.14 15.65 -25.19
N ALA A 71 3.79 14.58 -25.70
CA ALA A 71 4.74 13.76 -24.93
C ALA A 71 6.03 14.53 -24.55
N ALA A 72 6.20 15.74 -25.09
CA ALA A 72 7.30 16.63 -24.77
C ALA A 72 7.21 17.24 -23.36
N LEU A 73 6.03 17.21 -22.73
CA LEU A 73 5.76 17.76 -21.39
C LEU A 73 5.52 16.69 -20.30
N GLU A 74 5.34 15.41 -20.68
CA GLU A 74 4.79 14.35 -19.80
C GLU A 74 5.79 13.63 -18.86
N VAL A 75 7.08 13.97 -18.82
CA VAL A 75 8.08 13.16 -18.07
C VAL A 75 9.03 13.98 -17.20
N ALA A 76 8.54 15.03 -16.53
CA ALA A 76 9.30 15.62 -15.43
C ALA A 76 9.16 14.75 -14.18
N GLY A 77 10.28 14.28 -13.61
CA GLY A 77 10.28 13.50 -12.34
C GLY A 77 10.10 11.98 -12.45
N THR A 78 9.91 11.41 -13.65
CA THR A 78 9.73 9.96 -13.86
C THR A 78 10.87 9.32 -14.65
N TYR A 79 11.36 8.18 -14.16
CA TYR A 79 12.32 7.31 -14.84
C TYR A 79 11.64 5.96 -15.12
N ILE A 80 11.56 5.55 -16.39
CA ILE A 80 10.96 4.28 -16.81
C ILE A 80 12.06 3.35 -17.31
N LEU A 81 12.06 2.10 -16.82
CA LEU A 81 12.93 1.01 -17.22
C LEU A 81 12.09 -0.17 -17.73
N ALA A 82 12.25 -0.54 -18.98
CA ALA A 82 11.49 -1.60 -19.64
C ALA A 82 12.38 -2.80 -19.95
N ALA A 83 11.91 -4.01 -19.67
CA ALA A 83 12.67 -5.24 -19.92
C ALA A 83 12.83 -5.60 -21.39
N ALA A 84 11.95 -5.09 -22.26
CA ALA A 84 11.97 -5.34 -23.68
C ALA A 84 11.56 -4.09 -24.47
N GLY A 85 12.10 -3.96 -25.67
CA GLY A 85 11.71 -2.93 -26.65
C GLY A 85 10.25 -3.07 -27.11
N GLU A 86 9.77 -2.08 -27.87
CA GLU A 86 8.33 -1.95 -28.19
C GLU A 86 7.76 -3.15 -28.94
N THR A 87 8.59 -3.81 -29.75
CA THR A 87 8.25 -4.98 -30.56
C THR A 87 8.83 -6.28 -30.02
N ALA A 88 9.58 -6.23 -28.91
CA ALA A 88 10.29 -7.37 -28.35
C ALA A 88 9.52 -8.01 -27.17
N THR A 89 9.71 -9.32 -27.01
CA THR A 89 9.15 -10.11 -25.91
C THR A 89 10.16 -10.22 -24.77
N ALA A 90 9.72 -10.02 -23.54
CA ALA A 90 10.52 -10.36 -22.36
C ALA A 90 10.64 -11.89 -22.23
N ILE A 91 11.72 -12.36 -21.60
CA ILE A 91 12.00 -13.80 -21.48
C ILE A 91 11.85 -14.24 -20.03
N SER A 92 11.03 -15.27 -19.83
CA SER A 92 10.97 -16.07 -18.59
C SER A 92 11.45 -17.50 -18.92
N PRO A 93 12.70 -17.86 -18.59
CA PRO A 93 13.23 -19.17 -18.90
C PRO A 93 12.56 -20.28 -18.06
N PRO A 94 12.19 -21.42 -18.66
CA PRO A 94 11.60 -22.53 -17.91
C PRO A 94 12.53 -23.04 -16.80
N GLY A 95 12.00 -23.16 -15.57
CA GLY A 95 12.75 -23.68 -14.42
C GLY A 95 13.65 -22.66 -13.71
N GLU A 96 13.72 -21.42 -14.19
CA GLU A 96 14.38 -20.33 -13.46
C GLU A 96 13.39 -19.64 -12.51
N THR A 97 13.87 -19.22 -11.33
CA THR A 97 13.05 -18.55 -10.29
C THR A 97 12.53 -17.19 -10.74
N TYR A 98 13.28 -16.50 -11.58
CA TYR A 98 13.01 -15.13 -12.02
C TYR A 98 13.00 -15.04 -13.55
N THR A 99 12.38 -13.98 -14.09
CA THR A 99 12.56 -13.66 -15.51
C THR A 99 14.04 -13.34 -15.78
N ALA A 100 14.46 -13.42 -17.05
CA ALA A 100 15.83 -13.08 -17.43
C ALA A 100 16.20 -11.63 -17.05
N PHE A 101 15.24 -10.70 -17.11
CA PHE A 101 15.44 -9.31 -16.74
C PHE A 101 15.51 -9.14 -15.22
N THR A 102 14.56 -9.71 -14.47
CA THR A 102 14.55 -9.66 -13.01
C THR A 102 15.83 -10.26 -12.44
N ASP A 103 16.25 -11.43 -12.93
CA ASP A 103 17.48 -12.10 -12.47
C ASP A 103 18.72 -11.22 -12.69
N ALA A 104 18.84 -10.63 -13.88
CA ALA A 104 19.94 -9.73 -14.20
C ALA A 104 19.90 -8.44 -13.35
N LEU A 105 18.71 -7.88 -13.11
CA LEU A 105 18.53 -6.70 -12.27
C LEU A 105 18.92 -7.01 -10.81
N LEU A 106 18.41 -8.10 -10.24
CA LEU A 106 18.75 -8.53 -8.89
C LEU A 106 20.25 -8.84 -8.78
N THR A 107 20.86 -9.41 -9.80
CA THR A 107 22.32 -9.62 -9.85
C THR A 107 23.07 -8.30 -9.71
N VAL A 108 22.70 -7.26 -10.47
CA VAL A 108 23.33 -5.93 -10.40
C VAL A 108 23.11 -5.28 -9.04
N LEU A 109 21.88 -5.34 -8.50
CA LEU A 109 21.55 -4.70 -7.23
C LEU A 109 22.18 -5.40 -6.02
N SER A 110 22.27 -6.74 -6.03
CA SER A 110 22.81 -7.53 -4.92
C SER A 110 24.33 -7.61 -4.93
N LYS A 111 24.96 -7.83 -6.10
CA LYS A 111 26.42 -7.95 -6.22
C LYS A 111 27.10 -6.61 -6.37
N GLY A 112 26.37 -5.58 -6.80
CA GLY A 112 26.94 -4.28 -7.12
C GLY A 112 27.77 -4.30 -8.40
N VAL A 113 28.45 -3.18 -8.67
CA VAL A 113 29.31 -2.99 -9.84
C VAL A 113 30.69 -2.52 -9.38
N SER A 114 31.70 -3.36 -9.59
CA SER A 114 33.08 -3.03 -9.24
C SER A 114 33.57 -1.79 -10.00
N GLY A 115 34.37 -0.95 -9.34
CA GLY A 115 34.89 0.29 -9.91
C GLY A 115 33.89 1.45 -9.97
N LEU A 116 32.64 1.26 -9.53
CA LEU A 116 31.65 2.36 -9.42
C LEU A 116 31.57 2.92 -7.99
N PRO A 117 31.10 4.18 -7.83
CA PRO A 117 31.00 4.84 -6.52
C PRO A 117 30.16 4.08 -5.48
N ARG A 118 30.23 4.53 -4.22
CA ARG A 118 29.49 3.98 -3.07
C ARG A 118 27.99 3.83 -3.31
N TYR A 119 27.41 4.67 -4.16
CA TYR A 119 26.02 4.58 -4.57
C TYR A 119 25.94 4.41 -6.08
N LEU A 120 25.20 3.38 -6.52
CA LEU A 120 24.79 3.24 -7.91
C LEU A 120 23.64 4.20 -8.19
N ASN A 121 23.64 4.79 -9.38
CA ASN A 121 22.51 5.52 -9.94
C ASN A 121 21.80 4.66 -11.01
N LEU A 122 20.61 5.06 -11.44
CA LEU A 122 19.79 4.26 -12.36
C LEU A 122 20.44 4.12 -13.74
N ASP A 123 21.18 5.12 -14.22
CA ASP A 123 21.93 5.01 -15.49
C ASP A 123 23.02 3.94 -15.41
N SER A 124 23.72 3.86 -14.27
CA SER A 124 24.74 2.83 -14.03
C SER A 124 24.12 1.44 -13.92
N VAL A 125 22.97 1.33 -13.24
CA VAL A 125 22.19 0.09 -13.15
C VAL A 125 21.74 -0.35 -14.55
N PHE A 126 21.17 0.55 -15.35
CA PHE A 126 20.75 0.27 -16.72
C PHE A 126 21.92 -0.18 -17.61
N SER A 127 23.06 0.52 -17.55
CA SER A 127 24.25 0.17 -18.34
C SER A 127 24.74 -1.24 -18.00
N GLN A 128 24.85 -1.56 -16.72
CA GLN A 128 25.32 -2.88 -16.29
C GLN A 128 24.29 -3.98 -16.60
N LEU A 129 23.00 -3.71 -16.37
CA LEU A 129 21.90 -4.60 -16.70
C LEU A 129 21.88 -4.94 -18.20
N SER A 130 22.06 -3.94 -19.05
CA SER A 130 22.13 -4.11 -20.51
C SER A 130 23.30 -4.99 -20.92
N LYS A 131 24.47 -4.84 -20.27
CA LYS A 131 25.64 -5.69 -20.51
C LYS A 131 25.38 -7.14 -20.08
N GLU A 132 24.77 -7.35 -18.91
CA GLU A 132 24.49 -8.69 -18.40
C GLU A 132 23.47 -9.44 -19.28
N LEU A 133 22.40 -8.75 -19.71
CA LEU A 133 21.41 -9.31 -20.63
C LEU A 133 22.02 -9.61 -22.01
N ALA A 134 22.85 -8.71 -22.55
CA ALA A 134 23.53 -8.94 -23.81
C ALA A 134 24.50 -10.13 -23.76
N ARG A 135 25.25 -10.29 -22.66
CA ARG A 135 26.18 -11.41 -22.43
C ARG A 135 25.46 -12.76 -22.43
N ARG A 136 24.21 -12.79 -21.99
CA ARG A 136 23.35 -13.99 -21.97
C ARG A 136 22.46 -14.13 -23.21
N SER A 137 22.68 -13.32 -24.25
CA SER A 137 21.86 -13.30 -25.48
C SER A 137 20.36 -13.10 -25.20
N ARG A 138 20.03 -12.26 -24.21
CA ARG A 138 18.66 -11.90 -23.83
C ARG A 138 18.27 -10.52 -24.42
N PRO A 139 16.97 -10.20 -24.50
CA PRO A 139 16.49 -8.89 -24.95
C PRO A 139 17.18 -7.76 -24.20
N ARG A 140 17.57 -6.71 -24.94
CA ARG A 140 18.12 -5.50 -24.32
C ARG A 140 16.98 -4.71 -23.68
N PRO A 141 17.20 -4.17 -22.47
CA PRO A 141 16.22 -3.32 -21.84
C PRO A 141 16.21 -1.94 -22.51
N ALA A 142 15.16 -1.17 -22.26
CA ALA A 142 15.04 0.21 -22.71
C ALA A 142 14.79 1.13 -21.52
N GLN A 143 15.18 2.40 -21.61
CA GLN A 143 14.92 3.40 -20.57
C GLN A 143 14.38 4.70 -21.16
N LEU A 144 13.55 5.41 -20.42
CA LEU A 144 13.07 6.76 -20.73
C LEU A 144 13.10 7.63 -19.47
N TRP A 145 13.71 8.80 -19.56
CA TRP A 145 13.70 9.82 -18.49
C TRP A 145 14.09 11.20 -19.04
N ARG A 146 13.79 12.26 -18.27
CA ARG A 146 14.28 13.64 -18.48
C ARG A 146 15.03 14.17 -17.24
N ASP A 147 15.68 15.32 -17.38
CA ASP A 147 16.30 16.09 -16.27
C ASP A 147 17.35 15.35 -15.42
N HIS A 148 18.09 14.42 -16.03
CA HIS A 148 19.17 13.67 -15.38
C HIS A 148 18.74 12.87 -14.13
N LEU A 149 17.46 12.51 -14.01
CA LEU A 149 16.92 11.68 -12.91
C LEU A 149 17.67 10.35 -12.73
N GLY A 150 18.23 9.84 -13.83
CA GLY A 150 19.04 8.62 -13.87
C GLY A 150 20.37 8.73 -13.13
N ARG A 151 20.87 9.94 -12.88
CA ARG A 151 22.21 10.19 -12.30
C ARG A 151 22.22 10.34 -10.79
N ALA A 152 21.08 10.65 -10.18
CA ALA A 152 20.97 10.80 -8.74
C ALA A 152 21.14 9.44 -8.03
N PRO A 153 21.81 9.41 -6.85
CA PRO A 153 22.03 8.18 -6.08
C PRO A 153 20.74 7.38 -5.91
N PHE A 154 20.80 6.07 -6.11
CA PHE A 154 19.65 5.18 -6.06
C PHE A 154 19.81 4.09 -5.00
N ILE A 155 20.90 3.32 -5.07
CA ILE A 155 21.14 2.20 -4.16
C ILE A 155 22.61 2.11 -3.76
N LYS A 156 22.90 1.59 -2.57
CA LYS A 156 24.28 1.31 -2.15
C LYS A 156 24.91 0.28 -3.09
N ASN A 157 26.14 0.54 -3.53
CA ASN A 157 26.91 -0.38 -4.35
C ASN A 157 27.56 -1.43 -3.46
N ALA A 158 27.07 -2.67 -3.50
CA ALA A 158 27.63 -3.78 -2.70
C ALA A 158 29.09 -4.12 -3.07
N ALA A 159 29.53 -3.80 -4.29
CA ALA A 159 30.91 -4.00 -4.74
C ALA A 159 31.82 -2.80 -4.45
N TYR A 160 31.36 -1.77 -3.73
CA TYR A 160 32.17 -0.60 -3.47
C TYR A 160 33.32 -0.93 -2.53
N GLN A 161 34.54 -0.60 -2.97
CA GLN A 161 35.72 -0.59 -2.13
C GLN A 161 36.14 0.86 -1.90
N PRO A 162 36.27 1.32 -0.64
CA PRO A 162 36.81 2.63 -0.36
C PRO A 162 38.25 2.70 -0.89
N PRO A 163 38.71 3.87 -1.37
CA PRO A 163 40.11 4.05 -1.69
C PRO A 163 40.95 3.63 -0.49
N SER A 164 41.86 2.67 -0.67
CA SER A 164 42.80 2.29 0.38
C SER A 164 43.65 3.51 0.72
N ASP A 165 43.62 3.95 1.98
CA ASP A 165 44.57 4.93 2.54
C ASP A 165 45.96 4.29 2.63
N THR A 166 46.56 4.01 1.47
CA THR A 166 47.97 3.67 1.34
C THR A 166 48.63 4.81 0.58
N LEU A 167 48.90 5.89 1.31
CA LEU A 167 50.11 6.73 1.25
C LEU A 167 49.95 7.88 2.25
N ARG A 168 50.05 7.57 3.55
CA ARG A 168 50.34 8.59 4.57
C ARG A 168 51.37 8.08 5.57
N SER A 169 52.59 7.93 5.08
CA SER A 169 53.79 7.91 5.93
C SER A 169 55.02 8.31 5.11
N ALA A 170 55.28 9.61 5.04
CA ALA A 170 56.63 10.13 4.96
C ALA A 170 56.73 11.29 5.99
N PRO A 171 57.71 11.27 6.93
CA PRO A 171 57.85 12.28 7.97
C PRO A 171 58.33 13.64 7.42
N PRO A 172 58.14 14.75 8.16
CA PRO A 172 58.48 16.08 7.68
C PRO A 172 59.99 16.33 7.78
N ALA A 173 60.66 16.50 6.65
CA ALA A 173 62.01 17.08 6.62
C ALA A 173 61.91 18.61 6.68
N GLN A 174 62.57 19.19 7.69
CA GLN A 174 62.72 20.63 7.88
C GLN A 174 63.78 21.24 6.94
N ARG A 175 63.42 22.38 6.34
CA ARG A 175 64.18 23.61 5.98
C ARG A 175 65.62 23.55 5.41
N ALA A 176 65.78 24.17 4.23
CA ALA A 176 66.69 25.30 3.93
C ALA A 176 66.22 25.94 2.58
N SER A 177 65.65 27.15 2.53
CA SER A 177 66.26 28.50 2.45
C SER A 177 67.10 28.79 1.19
N THR A 178 66.53 29.57 0.26
CA THR A 178 67.03 30.84 -0.37
C THR A 178 66.00 31.26 -1.46
N ALA A 179 65.31 32.42 -1.39
CA ALA A 179 65.70 33.73 -1.97
C ALA A 179 66.10 33.63 -3.47
N GLU A 180 65.64 34.40 -4.45
CA GLU A 180 65.15 35.78 -4.51
C GLU A 180 64.59 36.08 -5.94
N THR A 181 64.08 37.31 -6.06
CA THR A 181 63.43 38.08 -7.14
C THR A 181 64.03 38.17 -8.56
N SER A 182 63.12 38.16 -9.55
CA SER A 182 62.92 39.08 -10.70
C SER A 182 63.97 39.35 -11.82
N LYS A 183 63.42 39.51 -13.04
CA LYS A 183 63.82 40.33 -14.23
C LYS A 183 64.70 39.70 -15.34
N ASP A 184 64.06 39.59 -16.52
CA ASP A 184 64.30 40.31 -17.79
C ASP A 184 65.67 40.25 -18.51
N GLY A 185 65.64 40.03 -19.84
CA GLY A 185 66.78 40.18 -20.77
C GLY A 185 66.97 39.06 -21.82
N GLY A 186 66.67 39.35 -23.11
CA GLY A 186 66.73 38.47 -24.31
C GLY A 186 68.15 38.12 -24.80
N GLU A 187 68.42 37.50 -25.95
CA GLU A 187 67.76 37.11 -27.22
C GLU A 187 68.79 36.15 -27.94
N PRO A 188 68.72 35.74 -29.24
CA PRO A 188 67.61 35.22 -30.07
C PRO A 188 68.01 33.97 -30.94
N ARG A 189 67.10 33.61 -31.87
CA ARG A 189 67.25 32.92 -33.19
C ARG A 189 67.18 31.38 -33.21
N MET A 190 66.43 30.70 -34.10
CA MET A 190 65.71 31.03 -35.35
C MET A 190 64.46 30.15 -35.53
N SER A 191 63.40 30.73 -36.11
CA SER A 191 62.23 30.13 -36.78
C SER A 191 62.63 29.37 -38.10
N PRO A 192 61.71 28.81 -38.93
CA PRO A 192 60.24 28.83 -38.86
C PRO A 192 59.48 27.52 -39.19
N THR A 193 58.18 27.58 -38.86
CA THR A 193 56.96 26.86 -39.33
C THR A 193 56.78 26.99 -40.89
N PRO A 194 55.74 26.47 -41.60
CA PRO A 194 54.42 25.96 -41.14
C PRO A 194 53.70 24.85 -41.97
N ALA A 195 52.48 24.51 -41.51
CA ALA A 195 51.22 24.38 -42.28
C ALA A 195 50.72 23.04 -42.87
N THR A 196 49.60 22.57 -42.29
CA THR A 196 48.25 22.34 -42.87
C THR A 196 48.02 21.57 -44.20
N VAL A 197 47.29 20.44 -44.08
CA VAL A 197 46.08 19.99 -44.85
C VAL A 197 46.15 19.78 -46.38
N ARG A 198 45.93 18.52 -46.85
CA ARG A 198 44.81 18.04 -47.73
C ARG A 198 45.02 16.61 -48.32
N THR A 199 43.93 15.82 -48.32
CA THR A 199 43.40 14.84 -49.33
C THR A 199 44.31 14.01 -50.25
N GLY A 200 43.99 12.72 -50.45
CA GLY A 200 44.29 11.99 -51.71
C GLY A 200 44.36 10.45 -51.61
N GLU A 201 43.96 9.75 -52.67
CA GLU A 201 43.64 8.31 -52.78
C GLU A 201 44.82 7.35 -53.14
N ALA A 202 44.49 6.05 -53.08
CA ALA A 202 44.90 4.93 -53.97
C ALA A 202 46.11 4.01 -53.63
N GLY A 203 45.88 2.67 -53.75
CA GLY A 203 46.78 1.53 -53.48
C GLY A 203 47.90 1.28 -54.54
N PRO A 204 48.48 0.06 -54.75
CA PRO A 204 47.83 -1.27 -54.81
C PRO A 204 48.65 -2.53 -54.37
N SER A 205 48.07 -3.74 -54.63
CA SER A 205 48.66 -5.10 -54.84
C SER A 205 49.11 -5.96 -53.63
N ALA A 206 48.94 -7.29 -53.54
CA ALA A 206 48.38 -8.34 -54.41
C ALA A 206 48.11 -9.66 -53.61
N VAL A 207 47.36 -10.61 -54.20
CA VAL A 207 46.82 -11.92 -53.74
C VAL A 207 47.55 -13.08 -54.48
N PRO A 208 47.72 -14.35 -54.01
CA PRO A 208 46.77 -15.52 -54.17
C PRO A 208 46.96 -16.75 -53.21
N PRO A 209 46.35 -17.95 -53.40
CA PRO A 209 44.91 -18.29 -53.58
C PRO A 209 44.37 -19.57 -52.83
N GLY A 210 43.03 -19.69 -52.72
CA GLY A 210 42.21 -20.79 -53.28
C GLY A 210 41.83 -22.07 -52.48
N LYS A 211 40.52 -22.30 -52.22
CA LYS A 211 39.86 -23.65 -52.19
C LYS A 211 38.38 -23.58 -52.65
N LYS A 212 37.93 -24.64 -53.37
CA LYS A 212 36.65 -24.82 -54.10
C LYS A 212 35.48 -25.33 -53.22
N PRO A 213 34.19 -25.32 -53.69
CA PRO A 213 33.02 -25.71 -52.88
C PRO A 213 32.27 -26.99 -53.35
N VAL A 214 31.08 -27.23 -52.74
CA VAL A 214 29.87 -28.03 -53.17
C VAL A 214 29.67 -29.41 -52.44
N PRO A 215 28.45 -30.02 -52.22
CA PRO A 215 27.01 -29.60 -52.13
C PRO A 215 26.20 -30.13 -50.89
N VAL A 216 24.89 -29.83 -50.87
CA VAL A 216 23.78 -30.18 -49.94
C VAL A 216 23.02 -31.48 -50.33
N LEU A 217 22.48 -32.26 -49.37
CA LEU A 217 21.29 -33.12 -49.57
C LEU A 217 20.46 -33.39 -48.27
N ARG A 218 19.21 -33.82 -48.46
CA ARG A 218 17.99 -33.70 -47.62
C ARG A 218 17.47 -35.07 -47.07
N ARG A 219 16.84 -35.07 -45.86
CA ARG A 219 15.70 -35.91 -45.33
C ARG A 219 15.90 -37.45 -45.18
N LYS A 220 15.36 -38.24 -44.22
CA LYS A 220 14.04 -38.30 -43.49
C LYS A 220 13.96 -39.48 -42.42
N ILE A 221 13.10 -39.36 -41.38
CA ILE A 221 12.29 -40.39 -40.60
C ILE A 221 13.02 -41.30 -39.54
N VAL A 222 12.58 -41.47 -38.26
CA VAL A 222 11.58 -42.40 -37.61
C VAL A 222 11.30 -41.89 -36.15
N ARG A 223 10.08 -41.59 -35.66
CA ARG A 223 8.91 -42.37 -35.12
C ARG A 223 9.02 -42.93 -33.67
N TYR A 224 8.29 -42.27 -32.74
CA TYR A 224 7.64 -42.67 -31.46
C TYR A 224 8.10 -43.85 -30.60
N VAL A 225 8.35 -43.58 -29.30
CA VAL A 225 7.83 -44.33 -28.12
C VAL A 225 7.55 -43.32 -26.99
N GLY A 226 6.36 -43.35 -26.40
CA GLY A 226 5.88 -42.42 -25.36
C GLY A 226 5.98 -42.95 -23.93
N LEU A 227 5.85 -41.99 -22.99
CA LEU A 227 5.41 -42.00 -21.57
C LEU A 227 5.45 -43.32 -20.77
N PRO A 228 6.03 -43.32 -19.54
CA PRO A 228 5.36 -42.69 -18.40
C PRO A 228 6.30 -42.11 -17.32
N THR A 229 6.53 -40.80 -17.31
CA THR A 229 7.21 -40.11 -16.17
C THR A 229 6.57 -38.78 -15.78
N VAL A 230 5.59 -38.29 -16.54
CA VAL A 230 4.97 -36.97 -16.34
C VAL A 230 3.87 -36.99 -15.26
N GLY A 231 3.39 -38.17 -14.86
CA GLY A 231 2.28 -38.29 -13.89
C GLY A 231 2.64 -37.92 -12.44
N LEU A 232 3.86 -38.18 -11.98
CA LEU A 232 4.20 -38.03 -10.55
C LEU A 232 4.66 -36.61 -10.16
N ALA A 233 5.34 -35.90 -11.06
CA ALA A 233 5.89 -34.56 -10.77
C ALA A 233 4.80 -33.47 -10.70
N LEU A 234 3.71 -33.64 -11.45
CA LEU A 234 2.57 -32.70 -11.43
C LEU A 234 1.68 -32.86 -10.18
N LEU A 235 1.70 -34.03 -9.54
CA LEU A 235 0.86 -34.29 -8.36
C LEU A 235 1.47 -33.79 -7.05
N PHE A 236 2.80 -33.75 -6.91
CA PHE A 236 3.45 -33.25 -5.69
C PHE A 236 4.04 -31.83 -5.83
N GLY A 237 4.63 -31.48 -6.98
CA GLY A 237 5.23 -30.15 -7.19
C GLY A 237 4.19 -29.04 -7.42
N GLY A 238 3.11 -29.37 -8.15
CA GLY A 238 2.00 -28.45 -8.39
C GLY A 238 1.17 -28.19 -7.13
N TRP A 239 0.91 -29.23 -6.33
CA TRP A 239 0.14 -29.12 -5.09
C TRP A 239 0.90 -28.33 -4.02
N SER A 240 2.22 -28.54 -3.91
CA SER A 240 3.07 -27.81 -2.95
C SER A 240 3.18 -26.32 -3.30
N ALA A 241 3.28 -25.95 -4.58
CA ALA A 241 3.30 -24.55 -5.01
C ALA A 241 1.92 -23.86 -4.89
N TYR A 242 0.83 -24.60 -5.05
CA TYR A 242 -0.55 -24.09 -4.91
C TYR A 242 -0.96 -23.90 -3.44
N ALA A 243 -0.57 -24.84 -2.56
CA ALA A 243 -0.79 -24.74 -1.12
C ALA A 243 0.02 -23.59 -0.48
N VAL A 244 1.21 -23.29 -1.01
CA VAL A 244 2.04 -22.18 -0.54
C VAL A 244 1.51 -20.81 -1.01
N SER A 245 0.71 -20.73 -2.08
CA SER A 245 0.22 -19.46 -2.65
C SER A 245 -1.20 -19.06 -2.23
N SER A 246 -1.97 -19.99 -1.64
CA SER A 246 -3.27 -19.70 -1.03
C SER A 246 -3.11 -19.46 0.47
N VAL A 247 -3.73 -18.40 0.97
CA VAL A 247 -3.84 -18.10 2.41
C VAL A 247 -5.28 -18.34 2.77
N SER A 248 -5.52 -19.18 3.76
CA SER A 248 -6.84 -19.56 4.24
C SER A 248 -6.88 -19.54 5.77
N TYR A 249 -8.08 -19.68 6.34
CA TYR A 249 -8.22 -19.75 7.80
C TYR A 249 -7.52 -20.98 8.40
N GLU A 250 -7.32 -22.05 7.61
CA GLU A 250 -6.59 -23.25 8.03
C GLU A 250 -5.11 -22.96 8.31
N ASP A 251 -4.59 -21.81 7.88
CA ASP A 251 -3.20 -21.43 8.15
C ASP A 251 -3.01 -20.72 9.51
N SER A 252 -4.11 -20.38 10.20
CA SER A 252 -4.07 -19.78 11.53
C SER A 252 -4.35 -20.85 12.60
N PRO A 253 -3.42 -21.10 13.55
CA PRO A 253 -3.67 -21.98 14.69
C PRO A 253 -4.86 -21.52 15.55
N LEU A 254 -5.04 -20.20 15.68
CA LEU A 254 -6.16 -19.62 16.41
C LEU A 254 -7.49 -19.93 15.71
N LEU A 255 -7.60 -19.67 14.40
CA LEU A 255 -8.81 -19.95 13.64
C LEU A 255 -9.09 -21.46 13.59
N GLN A 256 -8.09 -22.31 13.36
CA GLN A 256 -8.24 -23.76 13.45
C GLN A 256 -8.81 -24.20 14.81
N LYS A 257 -8.28 -23.65 15.90
CA LYS A 257 -8.78 -23.94 17.26
C LYS A 257 -10.25 -23.56 17.40
N ILE A 258 -10.61 -22.35 16.96
CA ILE A 258 -12.00 -21.87 17.02
C ILE A 258 -12.94 -22.77 16.21
N HIS A 259 -12.55 -23.11 14.98
CA HIS A 259 -13.31 -24.00 14.09
C HIS A 259 -13.53 -25.38 14.71
N ARG A 260 -12.48 -25.99 15.26
CA ARG A 260 -12.54 -27.35 15.82
C ARG A 260 -13.28 -27.43 17.16
N GLU A 261 -13.06 -26.47 18.05
CA GLU A 261 -13.56 -26.55 19.43
C GLU A 261 -14.95 -25.95 19.60
N ARG A 262 -15.27 -24.89 18.85
CA ARG A 262 -16.55 -24.16 18.99
C ARG A 262 -17.41 -24.21 17.74
N GLY A 263 -16.80 -24.13 16.55
CA GLY A 263 -17.54 -24.06 15.28
C GLY A 263 -18.25 -22.71 15.04
N PHE A 264 -18.04 -21.72 15.90
CA PHE A 264 -18.56 -20.35 15.72
C PHE A 264 -17.54 -19.31 16.21
N ILE A 265 -17.63 -18.11 15.63
CA ILE A 265 -16.82 -16.94 15.96
C ILE A 265 -17.65 -15.91 16.74
N ARG A 266 -17.06 -15.34 17.78
CA ARG A 266 -17.65 -14.29 18.62
C ARG A 266 -17.11 -12.94 18.21
N VAL A 267 -18.00 -12.01 17.89
CA VAL A 267 -17.64 -10.66 17.43
C VAL A 267 -18.17 -9.62 18.39
N GLY A 268 -17.27 -8.81 18.95
CA GLY A 268 -17.64 -7.66 19.78
C GLY A 268 -18.16 -6.51 18.92
N VAL A 269 -19.39 -6.06 19.16
CA VAL A 269 -20.05 -4.97 18.42
C VAL A 269 -20.81 -4.04 19.37
N LYS A 270 -21.08 -2.80 18.94
CA LYS A 270 -21.99 -1.89 19.66
C LYS A 270 -23.44 -2.33 19.50
N GLY A 271 -24.27 -2.11 20.53
CA GLY A 271 -25.70 -2.44 20.52
C GLY A 271 -26.63 -1.26 20.31
N ASP A 272 -26.10 -0.04 20.36
CA ASP A 272 -26.83 1.21 20.60
C ASP A 272 -26.58 2.29 19.54
N GLN A 273 -25.99 1.95 18.39
CA GLN A 273 -25.60 2.93 17.36
C GLN A 273 -26.36 2.70 16.05
N PRO A 274 -27.53 3.35 15.84
CA PRO A 274 -28.28 3.26 14.59
C PRO A 274 -27.42 3.53 13.35
N GLY A 275 -27.62 2.73 12.30
CA GLY A 275 -26.83 2.76 11.08
C GLY A 275 -25.48 2.03 11.15
N LEU A 276 -24.80 2.04 12.30
CA LEU A 276 -23.49 1.40 12.50
C LEU A 276 -23.64 -0.03 13.03
N ALA A 277 -24.03 -0.17 14.29
CA ALA A 277 -24.42 -1.45 14.89
C ALA A 277 -25.49 -1.19 15.96
N LYS A 278 -26.68 -1.74 15.73
CA LYS A 278 -27.80 -1.68 16.67
C LYS A 278 -28.39 -3.08 16.86
N LYS A 279 -28.76 -3.37 18.11
CA LYS A 279 -29.53 -4.57 18.46
C LYS A 279 -31.02 -4.24 18.45
N VAL A 280 -31.80 -4.95 17.64
CA VAL A 280 -33.25 -4.80 17.53
C VAL A 280 -33.90 -6.11 17.93
N GLY A 281 -34.36 -6.19 19.17
CA GLY A 281 -34.82 -7.45 19.77
C GLY A 281 -33.69 -8.48 19.81
N LYS A 282 -33.80 -9.53 18.98
CA LYS A 282 -32.78 -10.59 18.85
C LYS A 282 -31.85 -10.42 17.65
N GLU A 283 -32.16 -9.48 16.76
CA GLU A 283 -31.40 -9.27 15.52
C GLU A 283 -30.38 -8.14 15.69
N TRP A 284 -29.30 -8.25 14.93
CA TRP A 284 -28.25 -7.24 14.83
C TRP A 284 -28.28 -6.65 13.43
N VAL A 285 -28.26 -5.32 13.34
CA VAL A 285 -28.33 -4.59 12.07
C VAL A 285 -27.31 -3.45 12.01
N GLY A 286 -26.92 -3.07 10.81
CA GLY A 286 -26.06 -1.91 10.55
C GLY A 286 -24.81 -2.24 9.73
N PHE A 287 -24.06 -1.18 9.41
CA PHE A 287 -22.84 -1.23 8.62
C PHE A 287 -21.77 -2.15 9.23
N GLU A 288 -21.48 -2.03 10.53
CA GLU A 288 -20.47 -2.84 11.22
C GLU A 288 -20.89 -4.31 11.35
N ILE A 289 -22.20 -4.57 11.42
CA ILE A 289 -22.76 -5.92 11.39
C ILE A 289 -22.55 -6.57 10.02
N ASP A 290 -22.85 -5.86 8.93
CA ASP A 290 -22.61 -6.32 7.57
C ASP A 290 -21.10 -6.59 7.33
N LEU A 291 -20.23 -5.69 7.82
CA LEU A 291 -18.78 -5.84 7.73
C LEU A 291 -18.28 -7.04 8.54
N ALA A 292 -18.71 -7.19 9.79
CA ALA A 292 -18.33 -8.30 10.65
C ALA A 292 -18.71 -9.66 10.06
N ARG A 293 -19.90 -9.78 9.44
CA ARG A 293 -20.31 -11.02 8.74
C ARG A 293 -19.42 -11.33 7.54
N LYS A 294 -19.03 -10.32 6.76
CA LYS A 294 -18.11 -10.51 5.62
C LYS A 294 -16.72 -10.93 6.10
N ILE A 295 -16.22 -10.35 7.19
CA ILE A 295 -14.95 -10.75 7.82
C ILE A 295 -15.04 -12.19 8.28
N ALA A 296 -16.08 -12.54 9.06
CA ALA A 296 -16.30 -13.90 9.55
C ALA A 296 -16.35 -14.94 8.42
N ALA A 297 -17.03 -14.63 7.31
CA ALA A 297 -17.06 -15.50 6.13
C ALA A 297 -15.66 -15.73 5.53
N ASN A 298 -14.81 -14.69 5.46
CA ASN A 298 -13.43 -14.83 4.98
C ASN A 298 -12.52 -15.56 5.98
N LEU A 299 -12.92 -15.64 7.26
CA LEU A 299 -12.30 -16.45 8.31
C LEU A 299 -12.87 -17.88 8.37
N GLY A 300 -13.75 -18.26 7.43
CA GLY A 300 -14.31 -19.60 7.31
C GLY A 300 -15.70 -19.82 7.95
N PHE A 301 -16.29 -18.80 8.59
CA PHE A 301 -17.61 -18.88 9.23
C PHE A 301 -18.67 -18.30 8.30
N THR A 302 -19.24 -19.17 7.44
CA THR A 302 -20.05 -18.74 6.30
C THR A 302 -21.54 -18.72 6.59
N LYS A 303 -22.00 -19.46 7.61
CA LYS A 303 -23.41 -19.51 7.98
C LYS A 303 -23.76 -18.45 9.02
N LYS A 304 -25.03 -18.03 9.05
CA LYS A 304 -25.49 -16.95 9.96
C LYS A 304 -25.30 -17.32 11.42
N GLU A 305 -25.55 -18.58 11.76
CA GLU A 305 -25.46 -19.19 13.09
C GLU A 305 -24.01 -19.41 13.57
N GLU A 306 -23.04 -19.41 12.65
CA GLU A 306 -21.60 -19.52 12.97
C GLU A 306 -21.01 -18.18 13.42
N VAL A 307 -21.79 -17.08 13.38
CA VAL A 307 -21.38 -15.74 13.79
C VAL A 307 -22.23 -15.26 14.96
N VAL A 308 -21.61 -15.19 16.13
CA VAL A 308 -22.26 -14.76 17.39
C VAL A 308 -21.80 -13.35 17.73
N PHE A 309 -22.75 -12.41 17.76
CA PHE A 309 -22.47 -11.05 18.21
C PHE A 309 -22.56 -10.93 19.73
N VAL A 310 -21.56 -10.29 20.31
CA VAL A 310 -21.47 -9.97 21.73
C VAL A 310 -21.42 -8.45 21.85
N GLU A 311 -22.28 -7.90 22.71
CA GLU A 311 -22.32 -6.47 22.96
C GLU A 311 -21.07 -6.02 23.72
N VAL A 312 -20.43 -4.94 23.26
CA VAL A 312 -19.29 -4.33 23.94
C VAL A 312 -19.48 -2.82 24.09
N PHE A 313 -18.97 -2.29 25.19
CA PHE A 313 -18.96 -0.87 25.52
C PHE A 313 -17.56 -0.29 25.31
N THR A 314 -17.47 1.05 25.36
CA THR A 314 -16.21 1.74 25.05
C THR A 314 -15.13 1.40 26.08
N ASN A 315 -15.51 1.27 27.34
CA ASN A 315 -14.62 1.00 28.47
C ASN A 315 -14.17 -0.47 28.56
N ASN A 316 -14.94 -1.44 28.04
CA ASN A 316 -14.67 -2.87 28.24
C ASN A 316 -14.19 -3.61 26.98
N ARG A 317 -14.26 -3.01 25.77
CA ARG A 317 -13.87 -3.70 24.53
C ARG A 317 -12.44 -4.26 24.53
N VAL A 318 -11.51 -3.61 25.24
CA VAL A 318 -10.12 -4.10 25.40
C VAL A 318 -10.10 -5.39 26.21
N THR A 319 -10.66 -5.37 27.42
CA THR A 319 -10.64 -6.52 28.33
C THR A 319 -11.45 -7.69 27.78
N THR A 320 -12.58 -7.43 27.11
CA THR A 320 -13.39 -8.47 26.45
C THR A 320 -12.61 -9.17 25.31
N LEU A 321 -11.76 -8.45 24.58
CA LEU A 321 -10.94 -9.05 23.52
C LEU A 321 -9.70 -9.77 24.08
N GLN A 322 -9.04 -9.21 25.09
CA GLN A 322 -7.87 -9.82 25.74
C GLN A 322 -8.22 -11.11 26.48
N SER A 323 -9.33 -11.13 27.23
CA SER A 323 -9.83 -12.32 27.92
C SER A 323 -10.29 -13.43 26.98
N GLY A 324 -10.52 -13.09 25.70
CA GLY A 324 -11.01 -14.01 24.69
C GLY A 324 -12.52 -14.20 24.69
N ASP A 325 -13.29 -13.41 25.44
CA ASP A 325 -14.76 -13.40 25.39
C ASP A 325 -15.30 -13.10 23.99
N VAL A 326 -14.53 -12.35 23.20
CA VAL A 326 -14.70 -12.21 21.75
C VAL A 326 -13.41 -12.54 21.01
N ASP A 327 -13.52 -12.87 19.73
CA ASP A 327 -12.38 -13.20 18.87
C ASP A 327 -11.85 -11.98 18.11
N PHE A 328 -12.74 -11.03 17.78
CA PHE A 328 -12.38 -9.72 17.25
C PHE A 328 -13.49 -8.70 17.54
N VAL A 329 -13.17 -7.41 17.39
CA VAL A 329 -14.06 -6.29 17.71
C VAL A 329 -14.25 -5.37 16.49
N VAL A 330 -15.51 -5.07 16.16
CA VAL A 330 -15.93 -4.05 15.17
C VAL A 330 -16.95 -3.16 15.87
N ALA A 331 -16.47 -2.09 16.52
CA ALA A 331 -17.26 -1.33 17.48
C ALA A 331 -16.80 0.14 17.55
N THR A 332 -16.85 0.84 16.41
CA THR A 332 -16.39 2.23 16.22
C THR A 332 -15.08 2.52 16.97
N TRP A 333 -14.09 1.66 16.76
CA TRP A 333 -12.86 1.70 17.55
C TRP A 333 -11.78 2.49 16.83
N SER A 334 -11.59 3.74 17.25
CA SER A 334 -10.49 4.60 16.83
C SER A 334 -9.13 3.94 17.10
N MET A 335 -8.50 3.43 16.04
CA MET A 335 -7.22 2.73 16.08
C MET A 335 -6.04 3.68 16.34
N ASN A 336 -6.26 4.99 16.20
CA ASN A 336 -5.33 6.07 16.53
C ASN A 336 -5.66 6.76 17.86
N GLY A 337 -6.61 6.23 18.63
CA GLY A 337 -6.95 6.73 19.96
C GLY A 337 -6.07 6.16 21.07
N PRO A 338 -6.05 6.77 22.27
CA PRO A 338 -5.17 6.38 23.37
C PRO A 338 -5.42 4.95 23.84
N GLN A 339 -6.69 4.50 23.85
CA GLN A 339 -7.03 3.14 24.25
C GLN A 339 -6.44 2.10 23.28
N ALA A 340 -6.42 2.40 21.98
CA ALA A 340 -5.81 1.52 20.98
C ALA A 340 -4.28 1.57 21.06
N GLU A 341 -3.69 2.74 21.35
CA GLU A 341 -2.24 2.85 21.59
C GLU A 341 -1.80 2.07 22.81
N GLU A 342 -2.57 2.13 23.90
CA GLU A 342 -2.26 1.40 25.14
C GLU A 342 -2.46 -0.10 24.98
N ALA A 343 -3.56 -0.52 24.34
CA ALA A 343 -3.83 -1.94 24.12
C ALA A 343 -2.76 -2.64 23.26
N ARG A 344 -2.02 -1.91 22.42
CA ARG A 344 -0.87 -2.46 21.65
C ARG A 344 0.36 -2.72 22.51
N LYS A 345 0.48 -2.05 23.66
CA LYS A 345 1.64 -2.11 24.56
C LYS A 345 1.49 -3.14 25.67
N ASP A 346 0.30 -3.72 25.83
CA ASP A 346 0.05 -4.75 26.82
C ASP A 346 1.07 -5.91 26.68
N GLU A 347 1.67 -6.32 27.79
CA GLU A 347 2.78 -7.28 27.78
C GLU A 347 2.31 -8.72 27.58
N ASP A 348 1.13 -9.07 28.10
CA ASP A 348 0.62 -10.44 28.17
C ASP A 348 -0.31 -10.76 26.99
N SER A 349 -1.15 -9.80 26.60
CA SER A 349 -2.13 -9.93 25.53
C SER A 349 -2.20 -8.63 24.71
N PRO A 350 -1.13 -8.29 23.97
CA PRO A 350 -1.14 -7.14 23.06
C PRO A 350 -2.24 -7.30 22.02
N LEU A 351 -2.93 -6.19 21.74
CA LEU A 351 -3.91 -6.10 20.67
C LEU A 351 -3.28 -5.49 19.41
N ASP A 352 -3.84 -5.80 18.25
CA ASP A 352 -3.50 -5.20 16.97
C ASP A 352 -4.79 -4.73 16.25
N PHE A 353 -4.64 -3.93 15.20
CA PHE A 353 -5.76 -3.31 14.51
C PHE A 353 -5.65 -3.46 13.00
N VAL A 354 -6.74 -3.92 12.38
CA VAL A 354 -6.88 -4.01 10.92
C VAL A 354 -7.72 -2.84 10.42
N GLY A 355 -7.22 -2.06 9.48
CA GLY A 355 -7.95 -0.91 8.93
C GLY A 355 -7.07 0.31 8.63
N PRO A 356 -7.65 1.52 8.52
CA PRO A 356 -9.03 1.84 8.89
C PRO A 356 -10.08 1.24 7.96
N TYR A 357 -11.31 1.06 8.45
CA TYR A 357 -12.50 0.78 7.64
C TYR A 357 -13.47 1.96 7.57
N TYR A 358 -13.26 3.00 8.36
CA TYR A 358 -14.05 4.22 8.34
C TYR A 358 -13.23 5.35 8.97
N THR A 359 -13.35 6.58 8.49
CA THR A 359 -12.76 7.75 9.13
C THR A 359 -13.88 8.71 9.52
N ALA A 360 -14.11 8.89 10.81
CA ALA A 360 -15.09 9.83 11.34
C ALA A 360 -14.43 11.13 11.79
N SER A 361 -15.23 12.18 11.99
CA SER A 361 -14.82 13.38 12.73
C SER A 361 -15.60 13.43 14.05
N LEU A 362 -15.04 14.05 15.08
CA LEU A 362 -15.83 14.37 16.26
C LEU A 362 -16.91 15.42 15.91
N GLY A 363 -18.02 15.34 16.61
CA GLY A 363 -19.13 16.26 16.55
C GLY A 363 -19.74 16.50 17.93
N ALA A 364 -20.69 17.41 17.97
CA ALA A 364 -21.51 17.72 19.12
C ALA A 364 -22.98 17.63 18.72
N LEU A 365 -23.75 16.78 19.38
CA LEU A 365 -25.21 16.78 19.25
C LEU A 365 -25.75 17.75 20.28
N VAL A 366 -26.21 18.90 19.80
CA VAL A 366 -26.78 19.97 20.62
C VAL A 366 -28.28 19.73 20.75
N LEU A 367 -28.71 19.35 21.95
CA LEU A 367 -30.10 19.12 22.31
C LEU A 367 -30.76 20.44 22.71
N GLY A 368 -31.89 20.76 22.09
CA GLY A 368 -32.56 22.05 22.30
C GLY A 368 -33.22 22.54 21.02
N THR A 369 -33.25 23.85 20.83
CA THR A 369 -33.81 24.49 19.63
C THR A 369 -32.79 24.55 18.49
N GLU A 370 -33.30 24.62 17.26
CA GLU A 370 -32.47 24.83 16.07
C GLU A 370 -31.62 26.10 16.16
N GLN A 371 -32.15 27.15 16.81
CA GLN A 371 -31.42 28.40 17.03
C GLN A 371 -30.22 28.20 17.96
N GLU A 372 -30.41 27.52 19.09
CA GLU A 372 -29.30 27.23 20.02
C GLU A 372 -28.19 26.43 19.36
N ALA A 373 -28.53 25.50 18.45
CA ALA A 373 -27.54 24.74 17.70
C ALA A 373 -26.85 25.55 16.60
N GLN A 374 -27.51 26.53 15.98
CA GLN A 374 -26.89 27.42 14.99
C GLN A 374 -25.89 28.41 15.60
N GLU A 375 -26.04 28.72 16.89
CA GLU A 375 -25.08 29.52 17.65
C GLU A 375 -23.77 28.75 17.91
N MET A 376 -23.82 27.42 17.93
CA MET A 376 -22.65 26.57 18.18
C MET A 376 -21.85 26.35 16.90
N LYS A 377 -20.58 26.77 16.90
CA LYS A 377 -19.65 26.64 15.77
C LYS A 377 -18.48 25.71 16.07
N GLY A 378 -18.23 25.39 17.33
CA GLY A 378 -17.16 24.49 17.74
C GLY A 378 -17.05 24.34 19.25
N ILE A 379 -15.91 23.79 19.68
CA ILE A 379 -15.64 23.48 21.10
C ILE A 379 -15.58 24.73 21.99
N ASP A 380 -15.12 25.86 21.46
CA ASP A 380 -15.01 27.11 22.23
C ASP A 380 -16.40 27.61 22.64
N ASP A 381 -17.39 27.59 21.74
CA ASP A 381 -18.76 28.00 22.07
C ASP A 381 -19.41 27.04 23.10
N ILE A 382 -19.11 25.74 22.99
CA ILE A 382 -19.61 24.72 23.93
C ILE A 382 -19.01 24.97 25.32
N LYS A 383 -17.71 25.28 25.39
CA LYS A 383 -17.02 25.60 26.64
C LYS A 383 -17.58 26.87 27.26
N ASP A 384 -17.78 27.92 26.48
CA ASP A 384 -18.27 29.21 26.98
C ASP A 384 -19.71 29.10 27.48
N LYS A 385 -20.57 28.35 26.77
CA LYS A 385 -22.00 28.22 27.09
C LYS A 385 -22.31 27.16 28.14
N PHE A 386 -21.49 26.11 28.26
CA PHE A 386 -21.70 24.97 29.17
C PHE A 386 -20.51 24.75 30.13
N ASN A 387 -19.85 25.83 30.56
CA ASN A 387 -18.61 25.83 31.35
C ASN A 387 -18.68 25.03 32.69
N GLY A 388 -19.89 24.72 33.18
CA GLY A 388 -20.08 23.86 34.35
C GLY A 388 -19.88 22.36 34.09
N GLY A 389 -19.77 21.94 32.82
CA GLY A 389 -19.52 20.54 32.42
C GLY A 389 -20.70 19.58 32.63
N GLU A 390 -21.60 19.87 33.57
CA GLU A 390 -22.75 19.03 33.92
C GLU A 390 -23.76 18.82 32.78
N GLU A 391 -23.75 19.70 31.77
CA GLU A 391 -24.63 19.63 30.60
C GLU A 391 -23.94 18.98 29.39
N VAL A 392 -22.64 18.70 29.46
CA VAL A 392 -21.85 18.03 28.42
C VAL A 392 -21.64 16.58 28.82
N CYS A 393 -21.91 15.63 27.92
CA CYS A 393 -21.80 14.20 28.21
C CYS A 393 -21.09 13.44 27.09
N THR A 394 -20.38 12.38 27.48
CA THR A 394 -19.76 11.42 26.55
C THR A 394 -19.61 10.04 27.19
N ALA A 395 -19.23 9.02 26.41
CA ALA A 395 -18.97 7.69 26.95
C ALA A 395 -17.61 7.64 27.66
N SER A 396 -17.54 6.91 28.78
CA SER A 396 -16.31 6.72 29.55
C SER A 396 -15.26 5.95 28.75
N GLY A 397 -14.01 6.42 28.78
CA GLY A 397 -12.87 5.85 28.08
C GLY A 397 -12.84 6.16 26.57
N SER A 398 -13.68 7.08 26.10
CA SER A 398 -13.71 7.48 24.68
C SER A 398 -12.62 8.48 24.32
N THR A 399 -12.30 8.58 23.02
CA THR A 399 -11.47 9.68 22.47
C THR A 399 -12.13 11.04 22.66
N SER A 400 -13.46 11.07 22.73
CA SER A 400 -14.25 12.27 23.04
C SER A 400 -14.05 12.76 24.48
N GLU A 401 -13.93 11.85 25.45
CA GLU A 401 -13.58 12.21 26.84
C GLU A 401 -12.20 12.88 26.89
N GLU A 402 -11.21 12.31 26.22
CA GLU A 402 -9.86 12.90 26.14
C GLU A 402 -9.88 14.27 25.44
N TYR A 403 -10.59 14.37 24.33
CA TYR A 403 -10.75 15.62 23.58
C TYR A 403 -11.31 16.73 24.48
N LEU A 404 -12.37 16.45 25.25
CA LEU A 404 -12.99 17.43 26.13
C LEU A 404 -12.04 17.87 27.25
N LYS A 405 -11.37 16.92 27.91
CA LYS A 405 -10.38 17.22 28.96
C LYS A 405 -9.26 18.11 28.43
N LYS A 406 -8.76 17.84 27.22
CA LYS A 406 -7.71 18.65 26.57
C LYS A 406 -8.14 20.10 26.31
N HIS A 407 -9.44 20.34 26.13
CA HIS A 407 -10.00 21.68 25.94
C HIS A 407 -10.51 22.32 27.25
N GLY A 408 -10.34 21.63 28.39
CA GLY A 408 -10.71 22.12 29.71
C GLY A 408 -12.20 22.03 30.00
N VAL A 409 -12.89 21.04 29.41
CA VAL A 409 -14.29 20.70 29.71
C VAL A 409 -14.30 19.35 30.41
N GLU A 410 -14.83 19.28 31.64
CA GLU A 410 -15.03 18.01 32.35
C GLU A 410 -16.45 17.51 32.09
N PRO A 411 -16.65 16.44 31.29
CA PRO A 411 -17.98 15.96 30.95
C PRO A 411 -18.57 15.02 32.00
N LYS A 412 -19.90 14.90 32.01
CA LYS A 412 -20.57 13.70 32.51
C LYS A 412 -20.17 12.50 31.66
N LYS A 413 -19.97 11.36 32.33
CA LYS A 413 -19.52 10.12 31.70
C LYS A 413 -20.55 9.05 31.95
N GLU A 414 -20.95 8.40 30.87
CA GLU A 414 -21.84 7.25 30.91
C GLU A 414 -21.18 6.03 30.25
N GLU A 415 -21.83 4.87 30.35
CA GLU A 415 -21.35 3.64 29.71
C GLU A 415 -21.52 3.70 28.19
N SER A 416 -22.63 4.27 27.72
CA SER A 416 -22.94 4.45 26.31
C SER A 416 -23.24 5.91 25.94
N TYR A 417 -23.18 6.22 24.64
CA TYR A 417 -23.55 7.57 24.16
C TYR A 417 -25.08 7.77 24.20
N LYS A 418 -25.87 6.69 24.10
CA LYS A 418 -27.32 6.74 24.26
C LYS A 418 -27.71 7.13 25.68
N ASP A 419 -27.00 6.63 26.70
CA ASP A 419 -27.27 6.99 28.10
C ASP A 419 -27.08 8.49 28.33
N CYS A 420 -26.08 9.12 27.68
CA CYS A 420 -25.92 10.57 27.71
C CYS A 420 -27.13 11.31 27.13
N TRP A 421 -27.68 10.78 26.04
CA TRP A 421 -28.80 11.38 25.32
C TRP A 421 -30.13 11.29 26.09
N ASP A 422 -30.33 10.22 26.87
CA ASP A 422 -31.54 9.99 27.67
C ASP A 422 -31.57 10.81 28.98
N ARG A 423 -30.55 11.61 29.28
CA ARG A 423 -30.48 12.43 30.51
C ARG A 423 -31.06 13.83 30.34
N ASP A 424 -31.99 14.18 31.24
CA ASP A 424 -32.60 15.52 31.27
C ASP A 424 -31.59 16.65 31.42
N SER A 425 -30.57 16.47 32.27
CA SER A 425 -29.54 17.47 32.54
C SER A 425 -28.58 17.70 31.37
N VAL A 426 -28.55 16.82 30.37
CA VAL A 426 -27.60 16.90 29.25
C VAL A 426 -28.18 17.77 28.14
N LYS A 427 -27.34 18.67 27.61
CA LYS A 427 -27.61 19.55 26.47
C LYS A 427 -26.68 19.27 25.30
N VAL A 428 -25.50 18.70 25.55
CA VAL A 428 -24.52 18.41 24.49
C VAL A 428 -23.97 17.00 24.69
N VAL A 429 -24.11 16.16 23.65
CA VAL A 429 -23.43 14.86 23.59
C VAL A 429 -22.27 14.98 22.60
N ILE A 430 -21.05 14.65 23.04
CA ILE A 430 -19.85 14.74 22.21
C ILE A 430 -19.40 13.33 21.85
N THR A 431 -19.42 13.02 20.56
CA THR A 431 -18.79 11.84 19.97
C THR A 431 -18.71 11.99 18.45
N ASP A 432 -18.37 10.92 17.76
CA ASP A 432 -18.16 10.86 16.33
C ASP A 432 -19.45 11.26 15.61
N ASP A 433 -19.33 12.13 14.61
CA ASP A 433 -20.44 12.75 13.87
C ASP A 433 -21.45 11.74 13.33
N ILE A 434 -20.96 10.60 12.83
CA ILE A 434 -21.77 9.52 12.31
C ILE A 434 -22.53 8.76 13.41
N ILE A 435 -21.97 8.64 14.62
CA ILE A 435 -22.67 8.06 15.78
C ILE A 435 -23.80 9.02 16.18
N LEU A 436 -23.50 10.32 16.27
CA LEU A 436 -24.48 11.35 16.61
C LEU A 436 -25.61 11.44 15.57
N ALA A 437 -25.29 11.30 14.28
CA ALA A 437 -26.28 11.23 13.21
C ALA A 437 -27.22 10.03 13.40
N GLY A 438 -26.70 8.86 13.76
CA GLY A 438 -27.51 7.69 14.09
C GLY A 438 -28.40 7.90 15.30
N LEU A 439 -27.84 8.37 16.41
CA LEU A 439 -28.60 8.64 17.64
C LEU A 439 -29.72 9.65 17.42
N ASN A 440 -29.51 10.69 16.61
CA ASN A 440 -30.53 11.70 16.34
C ASN A 440 -31.68 11.19 15.44
N GLU A 441 -31.47 10.06 14.76
CA GLU A 441 -32.50 9.37 13.98
C GLU A 441 -33.28 8.35 14.82
N ASP A 442 -32.77 7.96 15.98
CA ASP A 442 -33.47 7.03 16.86
C ASP A 442 -34.83 7.60 17.29
N GLU A 443 -35.82 6.73 17.30
CA GLU A 443 -37.20 7.03 17.70
C GLU A 443 -37.49 6.52 19.13
N ASP A 444 -36.64 5.64 19.66
CA ASP A 444 -36.70 5.13 21.04
C ASP A 444 -36.16 6.17 22.05
N PHE A 445 -36.58 7.42 21.89
CA PHE A 445 -36.31 8.53 22.81
C PHE A 445 -37.23 8.42 24.02
N SER A 446 -36.63 8.24 25.20
CA SER A 446 -37.38 8.20 26.45
C SER A 446 -37.87 9.61 26.80
N TYR A 447 -39.20 9.76 26.90
CA TYR A 447 -39.93 10.94 27.35
C TYR A 447 -39.27 11.67 28.53
N LEU A 448 -39.06 12.98 28.41
CA LEU A 448 -39.51 14.02 29.35
C LEU A 448 -39.31 15.41 28.69
N THR A 449 -40.43 16.10 28.41
CA THR A 449 -40.54 17.51 27.91
C THR A 449 -40.04 17.76 26.47
N PRO A 450 -40.54 18.79 25.74
CA PRO A 450 -40.39 18.87 24.28
C PRO A 450 -38.98 19.32 23.90
N LYS A 451 -37.98 18.46 24.12
CA LYS A 451 -36.69 18.58 23.44
C LYS A 451 -36.95 18.20 21.99
N VAL A 452 -36.87 19.19 21.12
CA VAL A 452 -36.79 18.97 19.67
C VAL A 452 -35.54 18.11 19.41
N LYS A 453 -35.61 17.19 18.43
CA LYS A 453 -34.42 16.46 17.96
C LYS A 453 -33.29 17.46 17.74
N GLY A 454 -32.12 17.15 18.30
CA GLY A 454 -30.98 18.07 18.31
C GLY A 454 -30.39 18.28 16.91
N ARG A 455 -29.31 19.05 16.85
CA ARG A 455 -28.54 19.21 15.61
C ARG A 455 -27.10 18.83 15.84
N VAL A 456 -26.53 18.10 14.88
CA VAL A 456 -25.12 17.71 14.88
C VAL A 456 -24.27 18.87 14.37
N VAL A 457 -23.31 19.29 15.19
CA VAL A 457 -22.34 20.35 14.90
C VAL A 457 -20.96 19.71 14.78
N PRO A 458 -20.25 19.85 13.64
CA PRO A 458 -18.95 19.22 13.46
C PRO A 458 -17.86 19.92 14.29
N LEU A 459 -17.01 19.14 14.95
CA LEU A 459 -15.81 19.60 15.65
C LEU A 459 -14.60 19.40 14.74
N ARG A 460 -14.28 20.45 13.98
CA ARG A 460 -13.28 20.41 12.89
C ARG A 460 -11.87 20.06 13.39
N GLY A 461 -11.08 19.45 12.50
CA GLY A 461 -9.68 19.14 12.76
C GLY A 461 -9.46 17.86 13.57
N THR A 462 -10.51 17.05 13.73
CA THR A 462 -10.48 15.76 14.41
C THR A 462 -10.58 14.63 13.38
N ALA A 463 -10.04 13.46 13.69
CA ALA A 463 -10.07 12.30 12.81
C ALA A 463 -10.00 11.00 13.62
N GLU A 464 -11.07 10.22 13.56
CA GLU A 464 -11.20 8.92 14.24
C GLU A 464 -11.11 7.81 13.18
N LYS A 465 -9.99 7.08 13.18
CA LYS A 465 -9.76 5.99 12.22
C LYS A 465 -10.30 4.69 12.80
N TYR A 466 -11.49 4.28 12.43
CA TYR A 466 -12.05 3.04 12.96
C TYR A 466 -11.30 1.82 12.42
N GLY A 467 -10.83 0.96 13.31
CA GLY A 467 -10.15 -0.29 12.99
C GLY A 467 -10.78 -1.50 13.68
N ILE A 468 -10.54 -2.67 13.11
CA ILE A 468 -10.97 -3.96 13.68
C ILE A 468 -9.95 -4.35 14.74
N GLY A 469 -10.37 -4.41 16.00
CA GLY A 469 -9.50 -4.87 17.09
C GLY A 469 -9.34 -6.39 17.04
N ILE A 470 -8.10 -6.87 17.07
CA ILE A 470 -7.74 -8.30 17.13
C ILE A 470 -6.68 -8.51 18.22
N ARG A 471 -6.49 -9.75 18.68
CA ARG A 471 -5.27 -10.09 19.43
C ARG A 471 -4.08 -10.10 18.47
N ALA A 472 -2.95 -9.56 18.91
CA ALA A 472 -1.73 -9.56 18.11
C ALA A 472 -1.16 -10.98 17.96
N GLY A 473 -0.25 -11.15 17.00
CA GLY A 473 0.47 -12.42 16.80
C GLY A 473 -0.16 -13.39 15.79
N ASP A 474 -1.29 -13.02 15.16
CA ASP A 474 -1.90 -13.79 14.06
C ASP A 474 -1.95 -12.98 12.75
N PRO A 475 -0.87 -12.99 11.95
CA PRO A 475 -0.83 -12.27 10.67
C PRO A 475 -1.75 -12.89 9.61
N ILE A 476 -2.18 -14.15 9.77
CA ILE A 476 -3.16 -14.79 8.87
C ILE A 476 -4.54 -14.17 9.10
N PHE A 477 -4.96 -14.07 10.37
CA PHE A 477 -6.19 -13.38 10.74
C PHE A 477 -6.18 -11.94 10.22
N ASN A 478 -5.11 -11.20 10.49
CA ASN A 478 -4.96 -9.81 10.05
C ASN A 478 -5.12 -9.69 8.52
N TYR A 479 -4.40 -10.53 7.77
CA TYR A 479 -4.46 -10.55 6.31
C TYR A 479 -5.87 -10.84 5.78
N LEU A 480 -6.54 -11.88 6.31
CA LEU A 480 -7.88 -12.27 5.87
C LEU A 480 -8.92 -11.19 6.22
N ALA A 481 -8.84 -10.57 7.40
CA ALA A 481 -9.72 -9.45 7.75
C ALA A 481 -9.48 -8.24 6.83
N CYS A 482 -8.21 -7.90 6.54
CA CYS A 482 -7.83 -6.77 5.69
C CYS A 482 -8.39 -6.91 4.27
N GLN A 483 -8.35 -8.10 3.68
CA GLN A 483 -8.87 -8.35 2.33
C GLN A 483 -10.35 -8.02 2.17
N VAL A 484 -11.13 -8.15 3.24
CA VAL A 484 -12.57 -7.87 3.22
C VAL A 484 -12.84 -6.38 3.21
N ILE A 485 -12.06 -5.59 3.94
CA ILE A 485 -12.28 -4.13 4.02
C ILE A 485 -12.20 -3.51 2.62
N GLN A 486 -11.30 -4.02 1.77
CA GLN A 486 -11.13 -3.56 0.38
C GLN A 486 -12.31 -3.93 -0.55
N LYS A 487 -13.14 -4.93 -0.18
CA LYS A 487 -14.15 -5.52 -1.07
C LYS A 487 -15.57 -5.27 -0.56
N GLY A 488 -16.35 -4.49 -1.30
CA GLY A 488 -17.79 -4.32 -1.02
C GLY A 488 -18.09 -3.54 0.27
N TRP A 489 -17.13 -2.75 0.77
CA TRP A 489 -17.33 -1.82 1.87
C TRP A 489 -18.30 -0.69 1.50
N LYS A 490 -18.12 -0.11 0.30
CA LYS A 490 -18.93 1.03 -0.18
C LYS A 490 -20.42 0.74 -0.22
N SER A 491 -20.83 -0.44 -0.70
CA SER A 491 -22.25 -0.81 -0.76
C SER A 491 -22.90 -0.93 0.63
N SER A 492 -22.14 -1.35 1.65
CA SER A 492 -22.63 -1.38 3.03
C SER A 492 -22.73 0.03 3.62
N VAL A 493 -21.85 0.97 3.25
CA VAL A 493 -21.97 2.39 3.63
C VAL A 493 -23.20 3.01 2.99
N ASP A 494 -23.37 2.85 1.67
CA ASP A 494 -24.49 3.41 0.92
C ASP A 494 -25.84 2.88 1.47
N LYS A 495 -25.91 1.56 1.76
CA LYS A 495 -27.11 0.91 2.34
C LYS A 495 -27.47 1.43 3.74
N ASN A 496 -26.50 1.54 4.64
CA ASN A 496 -26.78 1.72 6.07
C ASN A 496 -26.59 3.16 6.57
N LEU A 497 -25.72 3.96 5.92
CA LEU A 497 -25.28 5.25 6.45
C LEU A 497 -25.68 6.43 5.55
N GLU A 498 -25.65 6.30 4.23
CA GLU A 498 -25.74 7.45 3.32
C GLU A 498 -27.02 8.27 3.53
N LYS A 499 -28.19 7.64 3.49
CA LYS A 499 -29.48 8.36 3.68
C LYS A 499 -29.57 9.06 5.03
N MET A 500 -29.10 8.40 6.09
CA MET A 500 -29.08 8.89 7.46
C MET A 500 -28.13 10.08 7.59
N ALA A 501 -26.90 9.91 7.15
CA ALA A 501 -25.85 10.92 7.22
C ALA A 501 -26.13 12.14 6.34
N THR A 502 -26.67 11.96 5.13
CA THR A 502 -27.11 13.08 4.29
C THR A 502 -28.20 13.91 4.98
N ARG A 503 -29.14 13.28 5.71
CA ARG A 503 -30.18 14.02 6.41
C ARG A 503 -29.64 14.80 7.60
N GLN A 504 -28.79 14.17 8.41
CA GLN A 504 -28.34 14.71 9.70
C GLN A 504 -27.13 15.64 9.59
N LEU A 505 -26.20 15.34 8.68
CA LEU A 505 -24.97 16.09 8.50
C LEU A 505 -25.03 17.01 7.27
N GLY A 506 -25.93 16.74 6.32
CA GLY A 506 -26.15 17.60 5.15
C GLY A 506 -24.88 17.82 4.35
N LYS A 507 -24.50 19.09 4.15
CA LYS A 507 -23.27 19.48 3.43
C LYS A 507 -21.97 19.05 4.13
N TRP A 508 -22.05 18.66 5.41
CA TRP A 508 -20.90 18.15 6.17
C TRP A 508 -20.73 16.65 5.98
N TRP A 509 -21.73 15.96 5.42
CA TRP A 509 -21.55 14.58 5.01
C TRP A 509 -20.61 14.50 3.81
N THR A 510 -19.45 13.90 4.04
CA THR A 510 -18.63 13.36 2.97
C THR A 510 -18.62 11.86 3.14
N PRO A 511 -18.93 11.06 2.09
CA PRO A 511 -18.70 9.64 2.14
C PRO A 511 -17.28 9.39 2.67
N PRO A 512 -17.11 8.52 3.67
CA PRO A 512 -15.81 8.25 4.27
C PRO A 512 -14.77 7.97 3.19
N ILE A 513 -13.59 8.59 3.30
CA ILE A 513 -12.45 8.22 2.47
C ILE A 513 -11.62 7.28 3.31
N VAL A 514 -11.46 6.06 2.81
CA VAL A 514 -10.64 5.05 3.46
C VAL A 514 -9.44 4.77 2.58
N ASP A 515 -8.26 5.15 3.06
CA ASP A 515 -6.99 4.70 2.49
C ASP A 515 -6.72 3.31 3.06
N PHE A 516 -7.17 2.28 2.33
CA PHE A 516 -6.98 0.90 2.77
C PHE A 516 -5.50 0.56 2.70
N PRO A 517 -4.85 0.15 3.81
CA PRO A 517 -3.46 -0.28 3.75
C PRO A 517 -3.33 -1.50 2.83
N GLU A 518 -2.14 -1.70 2.26
CA GLU A 518 -1.83 -2.94 1.57
C GLU A 518 -1.91 -4.11 2.55
N CYS A 519 -2.79 -5.07 2.28
CA CYS A 519 -2.85 -6.32 3.03
C CYS A 519 -1.60 -7.15 2.72
N SER A 520 -0.53 -6.94 3.50
CA SER A 520 0.78 -7.51 3.22
C SER A 520 0.79 -9.03 3.38
N ARG A 521 1.12 -9.73 2.29
CA ARG A 521 1.41 -11.17 2.32
C ARG A 521 2.75 -11.50 2.96
N LEU A 522 3.63 -10.52 3.17
CA LEU A 522 4.99 -10.77 3.64
C LEU A 522 5.01 -11.38 5.04
N GLU A 523 4.22 -10.82 5.96
CA GLU A 523 4.14 -11.32 7.33
C GLU A 523 3.46 -12.68 7.40
N VAL A 524 2.45 -12.92 6.55
CA VAL A 524 1.84 -14.25 6.36
C VAL A 524 2.88 -15.28 5.90
N TRP A 525 3.70 -14.93 4.92
CA TRP A 525 4.74 -15.82 4.41
C TRP A 525 5.80 -16.15 5.46
N LYS A 526 6.30 -15.14 6.19
CA LYS A 526 7.22 -15.34 7.31
C LYS A 526 6.62 -16.26 8.38
N TYR A 527 5.35 -16.02 8.73
CA TYR A 527 4.64 -16.80 9.74
C TYR A 527 4.49 -18.27 9.33
N LYS A 528 4.06 -18.54 8.08
CA LYS A 528 3.99 -19.92 7.55
C LYS A 528 5.35 -20.61 7.54
N LEU A 529 6.42 -19.92 7.12
CA LEU A 529 7.77 -20.50 7.10
C LEU A 529 8.28 -20.92 8.48
N LEU A 530 7.86 -20.21 9.54
CA LEU A 530 8.26 -20.50 10.93
C LEU A 530 7.44 -21.62 11.60
N HIS A 531 6.26 -21.95 11.08
CA HIS A 531 5.33 -22.91 11.70
C HIS A 531 5.04 -24.16 10.84
N VAL A 532 5.49 -24.18 9.57
CA VAL A 532 5.33 -25.32 8.63
C VAL A 532 6.65 -26.08 8.42
N LEU A 533 7.80 -25.49 8.78
CA LEU A 533 9.11 -26.13 8.87
C LEU A 533 9.44 -26.43 10.34
#